data_AF-A0A1U8JRI7-F1
#
_entry.id   AF-A0A1U8JRI7-F1
#
_cell.length_a   1.000
_cell.length_b   1.000
_cell.length_c   1.000
_cell.angle_alpha   90.00
_cell.angle_beta   90.00
_cell.angle_gamma   90.00
#
_symmetry.space_group_name_H-M   'P 1'
#
loop_
_entity.id
_entity.type
_entity.pdbx_description
1 polymer ?
#
loop_
_entity_poly.entity_id
_entity_poly.type
_entity_poly.pdbx_seq_one_letter_code
_entity_poly.pdbx_strand_id
1 'polypeptide(L)'
;MNLVGMILSHPYFWGKEPVGDEVKNPAVRAKFEGVWRLASPTTSGSDDPLINPIDDQSFERFLGCKRVLICVAENDILKYRGWYYCEKLKNGGWDGEVEVMEAEGEDHVFHLRNSCCSNAVAKLKKVAEFMNQGKA
;
A
#
# COMPACT_ATOMS: atom_id res chain seq x y z
N MET A 1 -7.86 20.36 -4.43
CA MET A 1 -7.08 19.98 -3.23
C MET A 1 -5.63 19.85 -3.66
N ASN A 2 -4.67 20.39 -2.90
CA ASN A 2 -3.25 20.26 -3.19
C ASN A 2 -2.61 19.47 -2.03
N LEU A 3 -2.33 18.19 -2.24
CA LEU A 3 -1.75 17.32 -1.23
C LEU A 3 -0.22 17.33 -1.39
N VAL A 4 0.49 17.65 -0.31
CA VAL A 4 1.97 17.71 -0.33
C VAL A 4 2.63 16.32 -0.37
N GLY A 5 1.90 15.28 0.01
CA GLY A 5 2.35 13.90 -0.05
C GLY A 5 1.32 12.94 0.56
N MET A 6 1.53 11.65 0.35
CA MET A 6 0.69 10.56 0.86
C MET A 6 1.56 9.49 1.52
N ILE A 7 1.10 8.96 2.65
CA ILE A 7 1.75 7.84 3.35
C ILE A 7 0.77 6.68 3.39
N LEU A 8 1.15 5.56 2.80
CA LEU A 8 0.37 4.32 2.74
C LEU A 8 1.02 3.28 3.65
N SER A 9 0.45 3.07 4.83
CA SER A 9 0.98 2.10 5.81
C SER A 9 0.24 0.77 5.71
N HIS A 10 0.89 -0.23 5.10
CA HIS A 10 0.32 -1.55 4.80
C HIS A 10 -1.04 -1.44 4.07
N PRO A 11 -1.06 -0.78 2.90
CA PRO A 11 -2.31 -0.48 2.21
C PRO A 11 -3.08 -1.75 1.84
N TYR A 12 -4.38 -1.75 2.11
CA TYR A 12 -5.29 -2.84 1.75
C TYR A 12 -5.70 -2.72 0.28
N PHE A 13 -4.75 -2.98 -0.62
CA PHE A 13 -5.03 -3.08 -2.05
C PHE A 13 -5.24 -4.54 -2.44
N TRP A 14 -6.11 -4.78 -3.42
CA TRP A 14 -6.41 -6.12 -3.91
C TRP A 14 -6.75 -6.08 -5.40
N GLY A 15 -6.97 -7.25 -6.00
CA GLY A 15 -7.30 -7.40 -7.41
C GLY A 15 -7.65 -8.84 -7.72
N LYS A 16 -8.41 -9.05 -8.80
CA LYS A 16 -8.79 -10.40 -9.26
C LYS A 16 -7.57 -11.21 -9.68
N GLU A 17 -6.69 -10.61 -10.47
CA GLU A 17 -5.42 -11.24 -10.87
C GLU A 17 -4.46 -11.27 -9.69
N PRO A 18 -3.94 -12.45 -9.28
CA PRO A 18 -3.05 -12.55 -8.15
C PRO A 18 -1.70 -11.87 -8.39
N VAL A 19 -1.11 -11.31 -7.34
CA VAL A 19 0.22 -10.69 -7.38
C VAL A 19 1.14 -11.35 -6.38
N GLY A 20 2.37 -11.68 -6.80
CA GLY A 20 3.38 -12.31 -5.95
C GLY A 20 2.87 -13.60 -5.30
N ASP A 21 2.90 -13.64 -3.97
CA ASP A 21 2.63 -14.84 -3.19
C ASP A 21 1.17 -15.05 -2.79
N GLU A 22 0.23 -14.27 -3.31
CA GLU A 22 -1.19 -14.32 -2.91
C GLU A 22 -1.86 -15.69 -3.12
N VAL A 23 -1.33 -16.52 -4.02
CA VAL A 23 -1.87 -17.86 -4.30
C VAL A 23 -1.33 -18.94 -3.36
N LYS A 24 -0.33 -18.64 -2.52
CA LYS A 24 0.27 -19.62 -1.59
C LYS A 24 -0.76 -20.21 -0.62
N ASN A 25 -1.75 -19.43 -0.22
CA ASN A 25 -2.81 -19.88 0.68
C ASN A 25 -4.20 -19.42 0.19
N PRO A 26 -4.95 -20.29 -0.52
CA PRO A 26 -6.28 -19.97 -1.04
C PRO A 26 -7.30 -19.55 0.02
N ALA A 27 -7.22 -20.11 1.23
CA ALA A 27 -8.12 -19.76 2.31
C ALA A 27 -7.85 -18.34 2.84
N VAL A 28 -6.59 -17.93 2.93
CA VAL A 28 -6.23 -16.56 3.31
C VAL A 28 -6.67 -15.57 2.22
N ARG A 29 -6.46 -15.89 0.93
CA ARG A 29 -6.97 -15.07 -0.18
C ARG A 29 -8.49 -14.89 -0.10
N ALA A 30 -9.25 -15.97 0.04
CA ALA A 30 -10.71 -15.92 0.16
C ALA A 30 -11.16 -15.09 1.37
N LYS A 31 -10.41 -15.12 2.49
CA LYS A 31 -10.69 -14.28 3.65
C LYS A 31 -10.57 -12.78 3.33
N PHE A 32 -9.52 -12.36 2.62
CA PHE A 32 -9.32 -10.95 2.25
C PHE A 32 -10.40 -10.47 1.27
N GLU A 33 -10.76 -11.29 0.29
CA GLU A 33 -11.88 -11.00 -0.62
C GLU A 33 -13.22 -10.91 0.13
N GLY A 34 -13.43 -11.78 1.13
CA GLY A 34 -14.62 -11.74 1.99
C GLY A 34 -14.70 -10.48 2.86
N VAL A 35 -13.58 -10.05 3.45
CA VAL A 35 -13.50 -8.79 4.22
C VAL A 35 -13.86 -7.60 3.35
N TRP A 36 -13.41 -7.56 2.10
CA TRP A 36 -13.77 -6.50 1.16
C TRP A 36 -15.27 -6.48 0.85
N ARG A 37 -15.86 -7.64 0.50
CA ARG A 37 -17.31 -7.73 0.22
C ARG A 37 -18.17 -7.38 1.44
N LEU A 38 -17.68 -7.67 2.64
CA LEU A 38 -18.34 -7.26 3.87
C LEU A 38 -18.30 -5.74 4.06
N ALA A 39 -17.13 -5.12 3.85
CA ALA A 39 -16.93 -3.68 4.00
C ALA A 39 -17.63 -2.86 2.88
N SER A 40 -17.74 -3.42 1.68
CA SER A 40 -18.38 -2.79 0.51
C SER A 40 -19.40 -3.75 -0.12
N PRO A 41 -20.63 -3.84 0.43
CA PRO A 41 -21.63 -4.81 -0.04
C PRO A 41 -22.09 -4.62 -1.49
N THR A 42 -21.94 -3.41 -2.04
CA THR A 42 -22.32 -3.06 -3.42
C THR A 42 -21.15 -3.08 -4.39
N THR A 43 -20.01 -3.64 -3.98
CA THR A 43 -18.80 -3.68 -4.79
C THR A 43 -18.98 -4.45 -6.10
N SER A 44 -18.24 -4.06 -7.14
CA SER A 44 -18.09 -4.85 -8.36
C SER A 44 -17.20 -6.10 -8.16
N GLY A 45 -16.58 -6.25 -6.99
CA GLY A 45 -15.73 -7.39 -6.63
C GLY A 45 -14.30 -6.97 -6.36
N SER A 46 -13.34 -7.85 -6.70
CA SER A 46 -11.93 -7.63 -6.37
C SER A 46 -11.25 -6.56 -7.22
N ASP A 47 -11.81 -6.22 -8.39
CA ASP A 47 -11.29 -5.14 -9.27
C ASP A 47 -12.09 -3.83 -9.11
N ASP A 48 -12.82 -3.70 -8.00
CA ASP A 48 -13.48 -2.44 -7.68
C ASP A 48 -12.43 -1.32 -7.50
N PRO A 49 -12.58 -0.14 -8.14
CA PRO A 49 -11.58 0.93 -8.08
C PRO A 49 -11.21 1.38 -6.66
N LEU A 50 -12.09 1.16 -5.68
CA LEU A 50 -11.82 1.49 -4.28
C LEU A 50 -10.77 0.59 -3.62
N ILE A 51 -10.60 -0.64 -4.10
CA ILE A 51 -9.62 -1.60 -3.58
C ILE A 51 -8.51 -1.94 -4.60
N ASN A 52 -8.79 -1.79 -5.90
CA ASN A 52 -7.84 -1.94 -6.99
C ASN A 52 -7.63 -0.61 -7.74
N PRO A 53 -7.03 0.41 -7.10
CA PRO A 53 -6.99 1.76 -7.67
C PRO A 53 -6.16 1.87 -8.95
N ILE A 54 -5.28 0.90 -9.23
CA ILE A 54 -4.28 0.94 -10.31
C ILE A 54 -4.74 0.30 -11.62
N ASP A 55 -5.91 -0.33 -11.65
CA ASP A 55 -6.52 -0.87 -12.88
C ASP A 55 -7.38 0.17 -13.61
N ASP A 56 -7.58 1.35 -13.01
CA ASP A 56 -8.18 2.49 -13.67
C ASP A 56 -7.11 3.23 -14.52
N GLN A 57 -7.32 3.29 -15.84
CA GLN A 57 -6.44 3.97 -16.80
C GLN A 57 -6.17 5.45 -16.48
N SER A 58 -6.98 6.04 -15.61
CA SER A 58 -6.90 7.44 -15.23
C SER A 58 -6.29 7.68 -13.84
N PHE A 59 -6.01 6.61 -13.09
CA PHE A 59 -5.52 6.66 -11.70
C PHE A 59 -4.32 7.60 -11.50
N GLU A 60 -3.35 7.54 -12.41
CA GLU A 60 -2.11 8.34 -12.36
C GLU A 60 -2.39 9.85 -12.49
N ARG A 61 -3.41 10.23 -13.27
CA ARG A 61 -3.83 11.63 -13.45
C ARG A 61 -4.58 12.16 -12.23
N PHE A 62 -5.11 11.26 -11.40
CA PHE A 62 -5.93 11.61 -10.24
C PHE A 62 -5.16 11.61 -8.91
N LEU A 63 -3.88 11.22 -8.90
CA LEU A 63 -3.04 11.44 -7.71
C LEU A 63 -2.84 12.95 -7.49
N GLY A 64 -3.54 13.50 -6.49
CA GLY A 64 -3.45 14.90 -6.10
C GLY A 64 -2.17 15.30 -5.36
N CYS A 65 -1.16 14.41 -5.31
CA CYS A 65 0.15 14.64 -4.70
C CYS A 65 1.30 14.18 -5.61
N LYS A 66 2.49 14.71 -5.38
CA LYS A 66 3.73 14.36 -6.10
C LYS A 66 4.67 13.46 -5.32
N ARG A 67 4.32 13.10 -4.08
CA ARG A 67 5.18 12.33 -3.18
C ARG A 67 4.37 11.24 -2.50
N VAL A 68 4.85 10.01 -2.56
CA VAL A 68 4.18 8.86 -1.95
C VAL A 68 5.21 8.05 -1.18
N LEU A 69 4.93 7.74 0.09
CA LEU A 69 5.67 6.76 0.88
C LEU A 69 4.78 5.55 1.11
N ILE A 70 5.27 4.35 0.75
CA ILE A 70 4.59 3.08 0.98
C ILE A 70 5.39 2.30 2.01
N CYS A 71 4.76 1.95 3.13
CA CYS A 71 5.35 1.07 4.11
C CYS A 71 4.72 -0.32 3.96
N VAL A 72 5.55 -1.35 3.77
CA VAL A 72 5.17 -2.77 3.72
C VAL A 72 5.96 -3.56 4.77
N ALA A 73 5.52 -4.78 5.07
CA ALA A 73 6.22 -5.69 5.97
C ALA A 73 6.45 -7.03 5.26
N GLU A 74 7.60 -7.66 5.49
CA GLU A 74 8.05 -8.82 4.71
C GLU A 74 7.04 -9.97 4.71
N ASN A 75 6.43 -10.24 5.88
CA ASN A 75 5.51 -11.35 6.09
C ASN A 75 4.03 -10.97 5.86
N ASP A 76 3.76 -9.73 5.45
CA ASP A 76 2.40 -9.28 5.13
C ASP A 76 1.95 -9.81 3.76
N ILE A 77 0.75 -10.41 3.70
CA ILE A 77 0.15 -10.84 2.43
C ILE A 77 -0.08 -9.66 1.46
N LEU A 78 -0.27 -8.45 1.99
CA LEU A 78 -0.46 -7.24 1.19
C LEU A 78 0.85 -6.63 0.67
N LYS A 79 2.02 -7.16 1.07
CA LYS A 79 3.33 -6.64 0.67
C LYS A 79 3.44 -6.46 -0.83
N TYR A 80 3.14 -7.52 -1.58
CA TYR A 80 3.31 -7.53 -3.03
C TYR A 80 2.36 -6.55 -3.73
N ARG A 81 1.19 -6.25 -3.14
CA ARG A 81 0.29 -5.21 -3.64
C ARG A 81 0.83 -3.81 -3.42
N GLY A 82 1.47 -3.55 -2.26
CA GLY A 82 2.19 -2.30 -2.01
C GLY A 82 3.33 -2.08 -3.01
N TRP A 83 4.13 -3.12 -3.28
CA TRP A 83 5.17 -3.07 -4.33
C TRP A 83 4.59 -2.90 -5.73
N TYR A 84 3.52 -3.61 -6.06
CA TYR A 84 2.88 -3.49 -7.36
C TYR A 84 2.33 -2.08 -7.62
N TYR A 85 1.76 -1.45 -6.59
CA TYR A 85 1.34 -0.05 -6.65
C TYR A 85 2.54 0.90 -6.88
N CYS A 86 3.67 0.67 -6.21
CA CYS A 86 4.91 1.42 -6.49
C CYS A 86 5.35 1.28 -7.95
N GLU A 87 5.40 0.07 -8.48
CA GLU A 87 5.81 -0.18 -9.86
C GLU A 87 4.87 0.46 -10.87
N LYS A 88 3.56 0.48 -10.59
CA LYS A 88 2.58 1.19 -11.42
C LYS A 88 2.82 2.70 -11.41
N LEU A 89 3.06 3.30 -10.25
CA LEU A 89 3.39 4.72 -10.17
C LEU A 89 4.67 5.08 -10.93
N LYS A 90 5.72 4.24 -10.85
CA LYS A 90 7.01 4.48 -11.52
C LYS A 90 6.94 4.31 -13.04
N ASN A 91 6.23 3.28 -13.51
CA ASN A 91 6.14 2.95 -14.94
C ASN A 91 4.98 3.68 -15.64
N GLY A 92 4.16 4.37 -14.86
CA GLY A 92 3.07 5.21 -15.33
C GLY A 92 3.52 6.58 -15.85
N GLY A 93 2.55 7.37 -16.28
CA GLY A 93 2.68 8.79 -16.59
C GLY A 93 2.55 9.73 -15.38
N TRP A 94 2.57 9.20 -14.16
CA TRP A 94 2.63 10.03 -12.95
C TRP A 94 4.04 10.61 -12.77
N ASP A 95 4.13 11.92 -12.68
CA ASP A 95 5.36 12.72 -12.62
C ASP A 95 5.80 13.03 -11.17
N GLY A 96 5.57 12.09 -10.25
CA GLY A 96 5.94 12.21 -8.85
C GLY A 96 7.02 11.22 -8.41
N GLU A 97 7.35 11.26 -7.12
CA GLU A 97 8.32 10.39 -6.48
C GLU A 97 7.63 9.41 -5.52
N VAL A 98 7.95 8.13 -5.66
CA VAL A 98 7.47 7.07 -4.76
C VAL A 98 8.64 6.40 -4.04
N GLU A 99 8.54 6.34 -2.72
CA GLU A 99 9.47 5.65 -1.84
C GLU A 99 8.79 4.41 -1.23
N VAL A 100 9.52 3.31 -1.09
CA VAL A 100 9.04 2.11 -0.40
C VAL A 100 9.95 1.82 0.79
N MET A 101 9.36 1.55 1.94
CA MET A 101 10.02 1.00 3.12
C MET A 101 9.45 -0.39 3.41
N GLU A 102 10.29 -1.41 3.33
CA GLU A 102 9.95 -2.77 3.76
C GLU A 102 10.56 -3.06 5.12
N ALA A 103 9.74 -3.55 6.05
CA ALA A 103 10.18 -4.01 7.36
C ALA A 103 10.45 -5.54 7.33
N GLU A 104 11.73 -5.92 7.35
CA GLU A 104 12.18 -7.31 7.34
C GLU A 104 11.72 -8.06 8.61
N GLY A 105 11.26 -9.30 8.44
CA GLY A 105 10.79 -10.18 9.51
C GLY A 105 9.46 -9.78 10.16
N GLU A 106 8.85 -8.66 9.78
CA GLU A 106 7.63 -8.14 10.40
C GLU A 106 6.36 -8.57 9.67
N ASP A 107 5.28 -8.66 10.44
CA ASP A 107 3.93 -8.94 9.95
C ASP A 107 3.10 -7.66 9.74
N HIS A 108 1.92 -7.79 9.14
CA HIS A 108 0.93 -6.72 9.03
C HIS A 108 0.70 -5.99 10.37
N VAL A 109 0.77 -4.66 10.36
CA VAL A 109 0.60 -3.73 11.49
C VAL A 109 1.52 -3.99 12.71
N PHE A 110 2.69 -4.60 12.52
CA PHE A 110 3.65 -4.88 13.59
C PHE A 110 3.90 -3.69 14.56
N HIS A 111 4.03 -2.47 14.02
CA HIS A 111 4.29 -1.25 14.79
C HIS A 111 3.18 -0.87 15.78
N LEU A 112 1.97 -1.40 15.63
CA LEU A 112 0.89 -1.23 16.61
C LEU A 112 0.95 -2.29 17.73
N ARG A 113 1.55 -3.46 17.44
CA ARG A 113 1.68 -4.59 18.38
C ARG A 113 2.94 -4.48 19.23
N ASN A 114 4.03 -4.03 18.62
CA ASN A 114 5.31 -3.79 19.30
C ASN A 114 5.90 -2.46 18.82
N SER A 115 5.44 -1.36 19.42
CA SER A 115 5.83 0.00 19.02
C SER A 115 7.29 0.35 19.31
N CYS A 116 7.98 -0.46 20.13
CA CYS A 116 9.35 -0.20 20.56
C CYS A 116 10.39 -1.07 19.86
N CYS A 117 10.00 -1.97 18.94
CA CYS A 117 10.98 -2.72 18.15
C CYS A 117 11.77 -1.81 17.21
N SER A 118 12.96 -2.27 16.79
CA SER A 118 13.83 -1.53 15.87
C SER A 118 13.12 -1.13 14.58
N ASN A 119 12.34 -2.03 13.99
CA ASN A 119 11.58 -1.78 12.78
C ASN A 119 10.46 -0.74 12.99
N ALA A 120 9.81 -0.72 14.15
CA ALA A 120 8.72 0.22 14.44
C ALA A 120 9.28 1.64 14.60
N VAL A 121 10.41 1.76 15.31
CA VAL A 121 11.15 3.02 15.45
C VAL A 121 11.68 3.49 14.08
N ALA A 122 12.22 2.59 13.26
CA ALA A 122 12.69 2.92 11.91
C ALA A 122 11.53 3.44 11.04
N LYS A 123 10.36 2.78 11.09
CA LYS A 123 9.16 3.22 10.35
C LYS A 123 8.70 4.60 10.77
N LEU A 124 8.65 4.87 12.07
CA LEU A 124 8.30 6.19 12.60
C LEU A 124 9.29 7.27 12.12
N LYS A 125 10.60 6.99 12.17
CA LYS A 125 11.64 7.91 11.67
C LYS A 125 11.44 8.21 10.19
N LYS A 126 11.25 7.19 9.36
CA LYS A 126 11.02 7.36 7.92
C LYS A 126 9.79 8.20 7.61
N VAL A 127 8.69 7.98 8.34
CA VAL A 127 7.47 8.77 8.24
C VAL A 127 7.72 10.23 8.65
N ALA A 128 8.44 10.47 9.74
CA ALA A 128 8.78 11.81 10.19
C ALA A 128 9.70 12.55 9.20
N GLU A 129 10.69 11.86 8.63
CA GLU A 129 11.55 12.38 7.58
C GLU A 129 10.74 12.76 6.34
N PHE A 130 9.89 11.86 5.85
CA PHE A 130 9.02 12.12 4.71
C PHE A 130 8.12 13.35 4.94
N MET A 131 7.49 13.49 6.11
CA MET A 131 6.67 14.67 6.40
C MET A 131 7.45 15.98 6.48
N ASN A 132 8.75 15.93 6.77
CA ASN A 132 9.59 17.13 6.94
C ASN A 132 10.50 17.43 5.74
N GLN A 133 10.56 16.55 4.72
CA GLN A 133 11.25 16.85 3.46
C GLN A 133 10.72 18.18 2.87
N GLY A 134 11.62 19.14 2.63
CA GLY A 134 11.30 20.48 2.11
C GLY A 134 11.17 21.60 3.17
N LYS A 135 11.41 21.32 4.46
CA LYS A 135 11.50 22.34 5.54
C LYS A 135 12.94 22.66 5.99
N ALA A 136 13.92 22.40 5.13
CA ALA A 136 15.32 22.77 5.36
C ALA A 136 15.61 24.16 4.80
#